data_AF-A0A453T578-F1
#
_entry.id   AF-A0A453T578-F1
#
_cell.length_a   1.000
_cell.length_b   1.000
_cell.length_c   1.000
_cell.angle_alpha   90.00
_cell.angle_beta   90.00
_cell.angle_gamma   90.00
#
_symmetry.space_group_name_H-M   'P 1'
#
loop_
_entity.id
_entity.type
_entity.pdbx_description
1 polymer ?
#
loop_
_entity_poly.entity_id
_entity_poly.type
_entity_poly.pdbx_seq_one_letter_code
_entity_poly.pdbx_strand_id
1 'polypeptide(L)' 'MGSTRLEKVVFALNGGRYEVAGADVHPGTTLLEFIRTRTPFTGTKLGCGE' A
#
# COMPACT_ATOMS: atom_id res chain seq x y z
N MET A 1 -4.17 2.74 -27.54
CA MET A 1 -3.41 3.43 -26.45
C MET A 1 -2.81 2.36 -25.55
N GLY A 2 -1.49 2.27 -25.47
CA GLY A 2 -0.83 1.32 -24.55
C GLY A 2 -1.17 1.71 -23.11
N SER A 3 -1.71 0.76 -22.34
CA SER A 3 -1.91 0.96 -20.90
C SER A 3 -0.54 1.08 -20.24
N THR A 4 -0.24 2.22 -19.64
CA THR A 4 0.96 2.39 -18.83
C THR A 4 0.79 1.53 -17.58
N ARG A 5 1.38 0.32 -17.58
CA ARG A 5 1.38 -0.54 -16.40
C ARG A 5 2.34 0.05 -15.37
N LEU A 6 1.83 0.42 -14.20
CA LEU A 6 2.69 0.76 -13.07
C LEU A 6 3.52 -0.48 -12.70
N GLU A 7 4.83 -0.37 -12.78
CA GLU A 7 5.73 -1.49 -12.45
C GLU A 7 5.88 -1.66 -10.95
N LYS A 8 5.96 -0.54 -10.20
CA LYS A 8 6.02 -0.56 -8.75
C LYS A 8 5.49 0.72 -8.10
N VAL A 9 5.06 0.58 -6.86
CA VAL A 9 4.80 1.68 -5.92
C VAL A 9 5.89 1.64 -4.85
N VAL A 10 6.56 2.77 -4.63
CA VAL A 10 7.64 2.89 -3.65
C VAL A 10 7.32 4.01 -2.68
N PHE A 11 7.43 3.73 -1.39
CA PHE A 11 7.20 4.71 -0.33
C PHE A 11 7.99 4.37 0.94
N ALA A 12 8.03 5.33 1.86
CA ALA A 12 8.61 5.15 3.18
C ALA A 12 7.51 5.00 4.23
N LEU A 13 7.72 4.12 5.20
CA LEU A 13 6.87 3.94 6.38
C LEU A 13 7.75 3.68 7.60
N ASN A 14 7.66 4.54 8.61
CA ASN A 14 8.47 4.47 9.84
C ASN A 14 9.98 4.36 9.59
N GLY A 15 10.49 5.08 8.58
CA GLY A 15 11.89 5.02 8.16
C GLY A 15 12.29 3.81 7.32
N GLY A 16 11.40 2.81 7.18
CA GLY A 16 11.59 1.67 6.28
C GLY A 16 11.15 2.00 4.85
N ARG A 17 11.89 1.50 3.85
CA ARG A 17 11.53 1.59 2.44
C ARG A 17 10.70 0.37 2.03
N TYR A 18 9.54 0.63 1.43
CA TYR A 18 8.65 -0.41 0.91
C TYR A 18 8.57 -0.27 -0.61
N GLU A 19 8.81 -1.37 -1.30
CA GLU A 19 8.64 -1.49 -2.74
C GLU A 19 7.61 -2.58 -3.03
N VAL A 20 6.52 -2.20 -3.70
CA VAL A 20 5.40 -3.10 -4.00
C VAL A 20 5.26 -3.18 -5.51
N ALA A 21 5.33 -4.37 -6.09
CA ALA A 21 5.12 -4.50 -7.53
C ALA A 21 3.68 -4.07 -7.88
N GLY A 22 3.51 -3.34 -8.97
CA GLY A 22 2.18 -2.86 -9.38
C GLY A 22 1.23 -4.00 -9.77
N ALA A 23 1.75 -5.21 -10.01
CA ALA A 23 0.95 -6.42 -10.18
C ALA A 23 0.37 -6.96 -8.85
N ASP A 24 0.97 -6.61 -7.71
CA ASP A 24 0.64 -7.17 -6.39
C ASP A 24 -0.22 -6.23 -5.53
N VAL A 25 -0.60 -5.06 -6.06
CA VAL A 25 -1.40 -4.06 -5.36
C VAL A 25 -2.53 -3.56 -6.25
N HIS A 26 -3.75 -3.62 -5.72
CA HIS A 26 -4.91 -3.08 -6.42
C HIS A 26 -4.90 -1.54 -6.30
N PRO A 27 -5.26 -0.78 -7.35
CA PRO A 27 -5.32 0.69 -7.26
C PRO A 27 -6.23 1.23 -6.15
N GLY A 28 -7.21 0.44 -5.72
CA GLY A 28 -8.10 0.75 -4.58
C GLY A 28 -7.58 0.31 -3.21
N THR A 29 -6.41 -0.32 -3.10
CA THR A 29 -5.81 -0.68 -1.82
C THR A 29 -5.53 0.59 -1.01
N THR A 30 -6.07 0.66 0.20
CA THR A 30 -5.84 1.82 1.08
C THR A 30 -4.50 1.69 1.81
N LEU A 31 -3.93 2.82 2.23
CA LEU A 31 -2.72 2.78 3.06
C LEU A 31 -2.96 2.06 4.40
N LEU A 32 -4.17 2.20 4.96
CA LEU A 32 -4.54 1.50 6.20
C LEU A 32 -4.53 -0.02 6.01
N GLU A 33 -5.14 -0.50 4.93
CA GLU A 33 -5.14 -1.91 4.56
C GLU A 33 -3.70 -2.42 4.40
N PHE A 34 -2.86 -1.69 3.67
CA PHE A 34 -1.45 -2.03 3.50
C PHE A 34 -0.75 -2.17 4.86
N ILE A 35 -0.85 -1.15 5.73
CA ILE A 35 -0.18 -1.15 7.04
C ILE A 35 -0.63 -2.36 7.86
N ARG A 36 -1.94 -2.63 7.94
CA ARG A 36 -2.47 -3.66 8.83
C ARG A 36 -2.29 -5.09 8.32
N THR A 37 -2.13 -5.29 7.01
CA THR A 37 -2.10 -6.63 6.39
C THR A 37 -0.75 -7.01 5.78
N ARG A 38 0.09 -6.03 5.45
CA ARG A 38 1.40 -6.22 4.80
C ARG A 38 2.57 -5.81 5.68
N THR A 39 2.30 -5.36 6.91
CA THR A 39 3.33 -5.01 7.89
C THR A 39 2.95 -5.56 9.27
N PRO A 40 3.90 -5.68 10.20
CA PRO A 40 3.59 -6.06 11.58
C PRO A 40 2.94 -4.93 12.40
N PHE A 41 2.78 -3.73 11.84
CA PHE A 41 2.24 -2.58 12.58
C PHE A 41 0.72 -2.68 12.72
N THR A 42 0.25 -2.87 13.94
CA THR A 42 -1.19 -3.00 14.25
C THR A 42 -1.79 -1.75 14.89
N GLY A 43 -0.97 -0.70 15.12
CA GLY A 43 -1.35 0.53 15.82
C GLY A 43 -2.42 1.35 15.08
N THR A 44 -2.28 1.51 13.77
CA THR A 44 -3.26 2.24 12.93
C THR A 44 -4.60 1.51 12.89
N LYS A 45 -5.70 2.22 13.11
CA LYS A 45 -7.06 1.66 13.22
C LYS A 45 -8.01 2.24 12.17
N LEU A 46 -9.08 1.49 11.89
CA LEU A 46 -10.24 1.97 11.14
C LEU A 46 -11.36 2.29 12.13
N GLY A 47 -11.86 3.53 12.10
CA GLY A 47 -13.06 3.94 12.83
C GLY A 47 -14.30 3.78 11.95
N CYS A 48 -14.51 4.73 11.04
CA CYS A 48 -15.68 4.77 10.15
C CYS A 48 -15.36 4.60 8.66
N GLY A 49 -14.16 4.96 8.19
CA GLY A 49 -13.70 4.64 6.83
C GLY A 49 -14.41 5.38 5.69
N GLU A 50 -15.07 6.48 6.00
CA GLU A 50 -15.84 7.34 5.11
C GLU A 50 -15.03 8.49 4.51
#